data_AF-C9MZJ8-F1
#
_entry.id   AF-C9MZJ8-F1
#
_cell.length_a   1.000
_cell.length_b   1.000
_cell.length_c   1.000
_cell.angle_alpha   90.00
_cell.angle_beta   90.00
_cell.angle_gamma   90.00
#
_symmetry.space_group_name_H-M   'P 1'
#
loop_
_entity.id
_entity.type
_entity.pdbx_description
1 polymer ?
#
loop_
_entity_poly.entity_id
_entity_poly.type
_entity_poly.pdbx_seq_one_letter_code
_entity_poly.pdbx_strand_id
1 'polypeptide(L)' 'MIILKEKGFKDIEVVTVIVSRLKKSDYTMMFGKNAICIIDLLDSLSFLFSQGV' A
#
# COMPACT_ATOMS: atom_id res chain seq x y z
N MET A 1 -5.24 -4.21 8.46
CA MET A 1 -4.98 -3.22 9.53
C MET A 1 -5.22 -3.76 10.94
N ILE A 2 -6.31 -4.49 11.19
CA ILE A 2 -6.59 -5.13 12.50
C ILE A 2 -5.41 -5.98 12.98
N ILE A 3 -4.96 -6.94 12.16
CA ILE A 3 -3.83 -7.82 12.48
C ILE A 3 -2.53 -7.04 12.76
N LEU A 4 -2.24 -5.98 11.99
CA LEU A 4 -1.03 -5.18 12.17
C LEU A 4 -1.04 -4.42 13.50
N LYS A 5 -2.19 -3.86 13.89
CA LYS A 5 -2.37 -3.22 15.19
C LYS A 5 -2.24 -4.21 16.36
N GLU A 6 -2.83 -5.40 16.22
CA GLU A 6 -2.69 -6.48 17.22
C GLU A 6 -1.24 -6.92 17.41
N LYS A 7 -0.42 -6.86 16.34
CA LYS A 7 1.01 -7.16 16.39
C LYS A 7 1.87 -6.01 16.94
N GLY A 8 1.27 -4.89 17.33
CA GLY A 8 1.96 -3.78 17.99
C GLY A 8 2.59 -2.76 17.05
N PHE A 9 2.32 -2.83 15.73
CA PHE A 9 2.72 -1.78 14.81
C PHE A 9 1.90 -0.51 15.08
N LYS A 10 2.60 0.58 15.42
CA LYS A 10 1.99 1.87 15.78
C LYS A 10 1.95 2.82 14.59
N ASP A 11 3.06 2.91 13.86
CA ASP A 11 3.22 3.78 12.70
C ASP A 11 2.94 3.01 11.40
N ILE A 12 1.65 2.95 11.08
CA ILE A 12 1.12 2.31 9.87
C ILE A 12 0.66 3.41 8.92
N GLU A 13 1.34 3.55 7.80
CA GLU A 13 0.90 4.43 6.70
C GLU A 13 0.13 3.61 5.66
N VAL A 14 -0.97 4.16 5.17
CA VAL A 14 -1.79 3.52 4.13
C VAL A 14 -1.94 4.47 2.97
N VAL A 15 -1.36 4.08 1.82
CA VAL A 15 -1.41 4.84 0.58
C VAL A 15 -2.29 4.10 -0.42
N THR A 16 -3.39 4.72 -0.82
CA THR A 16 -4.23 4.19 -1.90
C THR A 16 -3.80 4.82 -3.22
N VAL A 17 -3.30 4.00 -4.13
CA VAL A 17 -2.86 4.40 -5.46
C VAL A 17 -3.92 4.01 -6.49
N ILE A 18 -4.48 5.02 -7.14
CA ILE A 18 -5.40 4.84 -8.26
C ILE A 18 -4.66 5.27 -9.52
N VAL A 19 -4.38 4.30 -10.40
CA VAL A 19 -3.68 4.55 -11.66
C VAL A 19 -4.68 4.41 -12.80
N SER A 20 -4.80 5.45 -13.61
CA SER A 20 -5.47 5.37 -14.91
C SER A 20 -4.46 5.62 -16.02
N ARG A 21 -4.62 4.93 -17.15
CA ARG A 21 -3.76 5.09 -18.32
C ARG A 21 -4.59 5.50 -19.52
N LEU A 22 -4.08 6.44 -20.29
CA LEU A 22 -4.66 6.80 -21.57
C LEU A 22 -4.54 5.60 -22.53
N LYS A 23 -5.65 5.19 -23.13
CA LYS A 23 -5.65 4.27 -24.25
C LYS A 23 -6.03 5.06 -25.49
N LYS A 24 -5.07 5.24 -26.40
CA LYS A 24 -5.31 5.87 -27.70
C LYS A 24 -5.89 4.82 -28.65
N SER A 25 -7.14 5.02 -29.05
CA SER A 25 -7.85 4.27 -30.09
C SER A 25 -8.61 5.31 -30.94
N ASP A 26 -9.72 4.97 -31.58
CA ASP A 26 -10.51 5.93 -32.38
C ASP A 26 -11.11 7.05 -31.52
N TYR A 27 -11.16 6.84 -30.20
CA TYR A 27 -11.53 7.81 -29.19
C TYR A 27 -10.49 7.81 -28.05
N THR A 28 -10.39 8.92 -27.32
CA THR A 28 -9.54 8.99 -26.12
C THR A 28 -10.29 8.40 -24.94
N MET A 29 -9.83 7.26 -24.44
CA MET A 29 -10.41 6.60 -23.27
C MET A 29 -9.38 6.47 -22.14
N MET A 30 -9.84 6.62 -20.90
CA MET A 30 -9.03 6.35 -19.71
C MET A 30 -9.31 4.93 -19.23
N PHE A 31 -8.30 4.07 -19.25
CA PHE A 31 -8.37 2.74 -18.68
C PHE A 31 -7.89 2.79 -17.23
N GLY A 32 -8.82 2.68 -16.28
CA GLY A 32 -8.52 2.58 -14.86
C GLY A 32 -7.94 1.21 -14.51
N LYS A 33 -6.89 1.18 -13.69
CA LYS A 33 -6.48 -0.03 -12.97
C LYS A 33 -7.27 -0.12 -11.66
N ASN A 34 -7.37 -1.34 -11.12
CA ASN A 34 -7.86 -1.54 -9.76
C ASN A 34 -7.05 -0.68 -8.78
N ALA A 35 -7.72 -0.14 -7.76
CA ALA A 35 -7.05 0.59 -6.69
C ALA A 35 -6.03 -0.34 -6.01
N ILE A 36 -4.81 0.15 -5.85
CA ILE A 36 -3.72 -0.56 -5.17
C ILE A 36 -3.58 0.08 -3.79
N CYS A 37 -3.67 -0.71 -2.73
CA CYS A 37 -3.48 -0.23 -1.37
C CYS A 37 -2.09 -0.67 -0.90
N ILE A 38 -1.21 0.30 -0.66
CA ILE A 38 0.13 0.10 -0.12
C ILE A 38 0.06 0.36 1.38
N ILE A 39 0.56 -0.58 2.18
CA ILE A 39 0.64 -0.43 3.63
C ILE A 39 2.12 -0.39 3.97
N ASP A 40 2.58 0.75 4.45
CA ASP A 40 3.96 0.96 4.88
C ASP A 40 4.05 0.95 6.42
N LEU A 41 5.14 0.39 6.94
CA LEU A 41 5.40 0.20 8.37
C LEU A 41 6.75 0.85 8.70
N LEU A 42 6.71 2.12 9.09
CA LEU A 42 7.88 2.99 9.22
C LEU A 42 8.94 2.48 10.22
N ASP A 43 8.52 1.80 11.29
CA ASP A 43 9.41 1.31 12.36
C ASP A 43 9.69 -0.21 12.31
N SER A 44 9.42 -0.85 11.17
CA SER A 44 9.44 -2.31 11.01
C SER A 44 10.79 -2.99 11.28
N LEU A 45 11.92 -2.27 11.18
CA LEU A 45 13.25 -2.81 11.50
C LEU A 45 13.39 -3.15 12.98
N SER A 46 12.94 -2.28 13.88
CA SER A 46 12.99 -2.52 15.33
C SER A 46 12.13 -3.72 15.74
N PHE A 47 10.98 -3.90 15.08
CA PHE A 47 10.13 -5.07 15.26
C PHE A 47 10.82 -6.35 14.79
N LEU A 48 11.49 -6.34 13.63
CA LEU A 48 12.24 -7.49 13.12
C LEU A 48 13.36 -7.92 14.08
N PHE A 49 14.14 -6.96 14.60
CA PHE A 49 15.20 -7.25 15.58
C PHE A 49 14.65 -7.74 16.94
N SER A 50 13.45 -7.29 17.34
CA SER A 50 12.79 -7.79 18.56
C SER A 50 12.35 -9.25 18.48
N GLN A 51 12.21 -9.80 17.27
CA GLN A 51 11.84 -11.19 17.02
C GLN A 51 13.06 -12.13 16.94
N GLY A 52 14.29 -11.62 17.14
CA GLY A 52 15.52 -12.43 17.15
C GLY A 52 16.04 -12.83 15.77
N VAL A 53 15.73 -12.05 14.72
CA VAL A 53 16.33 -12.16 13.38
C VAL A 53 17.53 -11.23 13.26
#